data_AF-A0A119CZ14-F1
#
_entry.id   AF-A0A119CZ14-F1
#
_cell.length_a   1.000
_cell.length_b   1.000
_cell.length_c   1.000
_cell.angle_alpha   90.00
_cell.angle_beta   90.00
_cell.angle_gamma   90.00
#
_symmetry.space_group_name_H-M   'P 1'
#
loop_
_entity.id
_entity.type
_entity.pdbx_description
1 polymer ?
#
loop_
_entity_poly.entity_id
_entity_poly.type
_entity_poly.pdbx_seq_one_letter_code
_entity_poly.pdbx_strand_id
1 'polypeptide(L)'
;MSTQTSATATQNLNRFIGEQFVATTNQQDRTTNAKDFLDAQFPLTEGSHQDVSSYVVYYTHLLAFLKDGSQCGLQNPCQFVALTGHKSEPTSVVLKNNDTHVEICFDRQGQMGTTDQANIEDIQVAIPIKNLPTPYKQWISLIHTGCQPTEGNCKVFTAKDGSDYALHQR
;
A
#
# COMPACT_ATOMS: atom_id res chain seq x y z
N MET A 1 6.44 -6.42 -33.99
CA MET A 1 6.85 -7.02 -32.69
C MET A 1 6.65 -5.96 -31.63
N SER A 2 5.87 -6.25 -30.57
CA SER A 2 5.77 -5.54 -29.27
C SER A 2 4.31 -5.31 -28.86
N THR A 3 3.72 -6.24 -28.09
CA THR A 3 2.56 -6.01 -27.20
C THR A 3 2.26 -7.27 -26.35
N GLN A 4 3.27 -7.87 -25.70
CA GLN A 4 3.03 -9.00 -24.77
C GLN A 4 3.29 -8.67 -23.29
N THR A 5 3.94 -7.56 -22.96
CA THR A 5 4.40 -7.30 -21.58
C THR A 5 3.31 -6.72 -20.66
N SER A 6 2.34 -5.97 -21.18
CA SER A 6 1.33 -5.28 -20.36
C SER A 6 0.17 -6.17 -19.87
N ALA A 7 -0.06 -7.33 -20.50
CA ALA A 7 -1.14 -8.24 -20.10
C ALA A 7 -0.78 -9.07 -18.85
N THR A 8 0.52 -9.33 -18.65
CA THR A 8 1.02 -10.19 -17.57
C THR A 8 0.92 -9.52 -16.19
N ALA A 9 1.15 -8.20 -16.09
CA ALA A 9 1.07 -7.47 -14.83
C ALA A 9 -0.36 -7.43 -14.26
N THR A 10 -1.36 -7.17 -15.10
CA THR A 10 -2.78 -7.14 -14.71
C THR A 10 -3.31 -8.55 -14.40
N GLN A 11 -2.85 -9.58 -15.12
CA GLN A 11 -3.17 -10.98 -14.81
C GLN A 11 -2.57 -11.42 -13.47
N ASN A 12 -1.35 -11.00 -13.14
CA ASN A 12 -0.73 -11.30 -11.86
C ASN A 12 -1.51 -10.65 -10.69
N LEU A 13 -1.94 -9.39 -10.83
CA LEU A 13 -2.73 -8.71 -9.79
C LEU A 13 -4.09 -9.40 -9.55
N ASN A 14 -4.82 -9.73 -10.61
CA ASN A 14 -6.12 -10.40 -10.50
C ASN A 14 -5.99 -11.82 -9.92
N ARG A 15 -4.89 -12.51 -10.22
CA ARG A 15 -4.59 -13.84 -9.68
C ARG A 15 -4.23 -13.79 -8.20
N PHE A 16 -3.42 -12.81 -7.77
CA PHE A 16 -3.10 -12.59 -6.37
C PHE A 16 -4.33 -12.19 -5.54
N ILE A 17 -5.19 -11.31 -6.06
CA ILE A 17 -6.42 -10.88 -5.39
C ILE A 17 -7.45 -12.03 -5.30
N GLY A 18 -7.56 -12.87 -6.32
CA GLY A 18 -8.57 -13.93 -6.38
C GLY A 18 -8.17 -15.25 -5.69
N GLU A 19 -6.93 -15.70 -5.81
CA GLU A 19 -6.52 -17.04 -5.37
C GLU A 19 -5.96 -17.08 -3.94
N GLN A 20 -5.31 -16.01 -3.45
CA GLN A 20 -4.68 -16.01 -2.13
C GLN A 20 -5.55 -15.43 -1.01
N PHE A 21 -6.57 -14.64 -1.35
CA PHE A 21 -7.36 -13.91 -0.34
C PHE A 21 -8.65 -14.62 0.10
N VAL A 22 -9.17 -15.52 -0.73
CA VAL A 22 -10.42 -16.26 -0.45
C VAL A 22 -10.21 -17.44 0.51
N ALA A 23 -8.98 -17.99 0.60
CA ALA A 23 -8.71 -19.23 1.31
C ALA A 23 -8.28 -19.07 2.78
N THR A 24 -8.03 -17.85 3.26
CA THR A 24 -7.33 -17.67 4.54
C THR A 24 -8.27 -17.15 5.64
N THR A 25 -8.60 -18.05 6.55
CA THR A 25 -9.59 -17.86 7.64
C THR A 25 -9.04 -17.03 8.81
N ASN A 26 -7.73 -16.79 8.91
CA ASN A 26 -7.10 -16.07 10.02
C ASN A 26 -6.63 -14.65 9.62
N GLN A 27 -6.77 -13.70 10.54
CA GLN A 27 -6.39 -12.29 10.37
C GLN A 27 -4.88 -12.13 10.18
N GLN A 28 -4.05 -12.84 10.98
CA GLN A 28 -2.59 -12.75 10.93
C GLN A 28 -2.04 -13.10 9.55
N ASP A 29 -2.57 -14.15 8.93
CA ASP A 29 -2.11 -14.63 7.64
C ASP A 29 -2.42 -13.61 6.52
N ARG A 30 -3.44 -12.76 6.68
CA ARG A 30 -3.75 -11.71 5.70
C ARG A 30 -2.77 -10.57 5.75
N THR A 31 -2.40 -10.11 6.94
CA THR A 31 -1.37 -9.07 7.10
C THR A 31 -0.03 -9.57 6.53
N THR A 32 0.33 -10.82 6.80
CA THR A 32 1.50 -11.48 6.19
C THR A 32 1.40 -11.44 4.66
N ASN A 33 0.30 -11.94 4.07
CA ASN A 33 0.14 -11.97 2.61
C ASN A 33 0.13 -10.55 1.98
N ALA A 34 -0.44 -9.57 2.68
CA ALA A 34 -0.47 -8.18 2.22
C ALA A 34 0.93 -7.55 2.24
N LYS A 35 1.78 -7.89 3.22
CA LYS A 35 3.18 -7.50 3.25
C LYS A 35 4.03 -8.24 2.21
N ASP A 36 3.75 -9.50 1.92
CA ASP A 36 4.38 -10.23 0.80
C ASP A 36 4.03 -9.57 -0.55
N PHE A 37 2.81 -9.06 -0.69
CA PHE A 37 2.42 -8.25 -1.85
C PHE A 37 3.23 -6.94 -1.93
N LEU A 38 3.50 -6.28 -0.80
CA LEU A 38 4.39 -5.11 -0.77
C LEU A 38 5.81 -5.48 -1.19
N ASP A 39 6.38 -6.57 -0.69
CA ASP A 39 7.72 -7.04 -1.09
C ASP A 39 7.79 -7.32 -2.61
N ALA A 40 6.72 -7.87 -3.18
CA ALA A 40 6.67 -8.18 -4.61
C ALA A 40 6.54 -6.93 -5.50
N GLN A 41 5.86 -5.86 -5.05
CA GLN A 41 5.53 -4.69 -5.88
C GLN A 41 6.35 -3.43 -5.55
N PHE A 42 6.80 -3.32 -4.31
CA PHE A 42 7.49 -2.16 -3.73
C PHE A 42 8.67 -2.60 -2.88
N PRO A 43 9.58 -3.45 -3.39
CA PRO A 43 10.63 -4.07 -2.59
C PRO A 43 11.47 -3.02 -1.86
N LEU A 44 11.87 -3.34 -0.63
CA LEU A 44 12.89 -2.60 0.11
C LEU A 44 14.28 -2.86 -0.50
N THR A 45 15.22 -1.94 -0.30
CA THR A 45 16.63 -2.18 -0.72
C THR A 45 17.25 -3.33 0.06
N GLU A 46 16.83 -3.52 1.32
CA GLU A 46 17.30 -4.56 2.23
C GLU A 46 16.13 -5.03 3.11
N GLY A 47 16.11 -6.31 3.45
CA GLY A 47 15.07 -6.91 4.29
C GLY A 47 13.73 -7.08 3.57
N SER A 48 12.67 -7.21 4.37
CA SER A 48 11.29 -7.43 3.94
C SER A 48 10.34 -6.51 4.71
N HIS A 49 9.23 -6.13 4.09
CA HIS A 49 8.12 -5.43 4.75
C HIS A 49 7.57 -6.17 5.99
N GLN A 50 7.81 -7.49 6.10
CA GLN A 50 7.51 -8.30 7.28
C GLN A 50 8.31 -7.91 8.50
N ASP A 51 9.56 -7.48 8.31
CA ASP A 51 10.51 -7.20 9.39
C ASP A 51 10.51 -5.72 9.83
N VAL A 52 9.68 -4.90 9.20
CA VAL A 52 9.59 -3.46 9.50
C VAL A 52 8.92 -3.24 10.85
N SER A 53 9.53 -2.38 11.67
CA SER A 53 8.99 -1.90 12.94
C SER A 53 8.40 -0.50 12.87
N SER A 54 8.80 0.31 11.89
CA SER A 54 8.18 1.61 11.65
C SER A 54 8.53 2.16 10.27
N TYR A 55 7.66 3.01 9.75
CA TYR A 55 7.90 3.80 8.56
C TYR A 55 7.99 5.28 8.92
N VAL A 56 8.96 5.97 8.32
CA VAL A 56 9.19 7.40 8.49
C VAL A 56 9.44 8.01 7.12
N VAL A 57 8.99 9.24 6.93
CA VAL A 57 9.36 10.04 5.76
C VAL A 57 10.48 10.99 6.15
N TYR A 58 11.65 10.84 5.54
CA TYR A 58 12.78 11.75 5.71
C TYR A 58 12.99 12.55 4.43
N TYR A 59 12.86 13.88 4.51
CA TYR A 59 12.70 14.78 3.37
C TYR A 59 11.58 14.33 2.42
N THR A 60 11.93 13.67 1.32
CA THR A 60 11.04 13.19 0.26
C THR A 60 11.14 11.68 0.05
N HIS A 61 11.77 10.96 0.99
CA HIS A 61 12.03 9.52 0.90
C HIS A 61 11.31 8.77 2.03
N LEU A 62 10.77 7.60 1.70
CA LEU A 62 10.27 6.65 2.70
C LEU A 62 11.45 5.83 3.24
N LEU A 63 11.60 5.83 4.55
CA LEU A 63 12.51 4.98 5.31
C LEU A 63 11.72 3.95 6.08
N ALA A 64 12.15 2.70 6.01
CA ALA A 64 11.66 1.59 6.80
C ALA A 64 12.72 1.23 7.84
N PHE A 65 12.35 1.23 9.11
CA PHE A 65 13.19 0.76 10.20
C PHE A 65 12.88 -0.71 10.44
N LEU A 66 13.92 -1.56 10.43
CA LEU A 66 13.78 -3.00 10.60
C LEU A 66 13.94 -3.38 12.08
N LYS A 67 13.41 -4.55 12.45
CA LYS A 67 13.46 -5.10 13.81
C LYS A 67 14.87 -5.31 14.37
N ASP A 68 15.88 -5.41 13.50
CA ASP A 68 17.29 -5.55 13.89
C ASP A 68 17.97 -4.19 14.18
N GLY A 69 17.23 -3.08 14.04
CA GLY A 69 17.71 -1.71 14.25
C GLY A 69 18.34 -1.08 13.01
N SER A 70 18.46 -1.81 11.90
CA SER A 70 18.86 -1.22 10.61
C SER A 70 17.72 -0.41 10.00
N GLN A 71 18.04 0.39 8.99
CA GLN A 71 17.05 1.13 8.21
C GLN A 71 17.37 1.05 6.73
N CYS A 72 16.34 1.02 5.91
CA CYS A 72 16.46 0.95 4.46
C CYS A 72 15.38 1.82 3.79
N GLY A 73 15.48 1.98 2.47
CA GLY A 73 14.45 2.65 1.67
C GLY A 73 13.78 1.67 0.71
N LEU A 74 12.85 2.17 -0.10
CA LEU A 74 12.37 1.43 -1.27
C LEU A 74 13.51 1.26 -2.28
N GLN A 75 13.58 0.08 -2.91
CA GLN A 75 14.50 -0.18 -4.02
C GLN A 75 14.31 0.81 -5.17
N ASN A 76 13.07 1.25 -5.40
CA ASN A 76 12.75 2.38 -6.27
C ASN A 76 12.13 3.53 -5.46
N PRO A 77 12.93 4.54 -5.05
CA PRO A 77 12.45 5.66 -4.23
C PRO A 77 11.34 6.49 -4.87
N CYS A 78 11.19 6.45 -6.20
CA CYS A 78 10.13 7.17 -6.91
C CYS A 78 8.73 6.60 -6.66
N GLN A 79 8.64 5.35 -6.17
CA GLN A 79 7.36 4.71 -5.87
C GLN A 79 6.65 5.35 -4.66
N PHE A 80 7.38 5.96 -3.72
CA PHE A 80 6.75 6.78 -2.70
C PHE A 80 6.28 8.10 -3.31
N VAL A 81 4.99 8.42 -3.14
CA VAL A 81 4.37 9.60 -3.78
C VAL A 81 3.69 10.55 -2.80
N ALA A 82 3.08 10.05 -1.73
CA ALA A 82 2.33 10.89 -0.79
C ALA A 82 2.21 10.23 0.59
N LEU A 83 1.77 11.01 1.59
CA LEU A 83 1.48 10.57 2.95
C LEU A 83 0.30 11.34 3.55
N THR A 84 -0.21 10.87 4.69
CA THR A 84 -0.98 11.68 5.63
C THR A 84 -0.31 11.68 7.01
N GLY A 85 -0.68 12.64 7.85
CA GLY A 85 -0.09 12.79 9.18
C GLY A 85 1.31 13.40 9.14
N HIS A 86 2.07 13.23 10.22
CA HIS A 86 3.39 13.83 10.34
C HIS A 86 4.46 12.96 9.69
N LYS A 87 5.51 13.56 9.11
CA LYS A 87 6.58 12.81 8.43
C LYS A 87 7.29 11.79 9.34
N SER A 88 7.46 12.10 10.63
CA SER A 88 8.09 11.18 11.59
C SER A 88 7.16 10.07 12.10
N GLU A 89 5.85 10.20 11.89
CA GLU A 89 4.83 9.26 12.36
C GLU A 89 3.60 9.39 11.44
N PRO A 90 3.71 8.90 10.19
CA PRO A 90 2.65 9.05 9.21
C PRO A 90 1.42 8.24 9.63
N THR A 91 0.22 8.77 9.37
CA THR A 91 -1.03 8.02 9.54
C THR A 91 -1.32 7.14 8.33
N SER A 92 -0.81 7.50 7.15
CA SER A 92 -0.73 6.61 5.99
C SER A 92 0.39 7.03 5.05
N VAL A 93 0.88 6.08 4.26
CA VAL A 93 1.80 6.34 3.14
C VAL A 93 1.22 5.79 1.84
N VAL A 94 1.43 6.51 0.75
CA VAL A 94 0.94 6.14 -0.58
C VAL A 94 2.13 5.81 -1.47
N LEU A 95 2.08 4.58 -1.99
CA LEU A 95 2.99 4.04 -2.98
C LEU A 95 2.29 3.98 -4.33
N LYS A 96 3.07 4.10 -5.41
CA LYS A 96 2.57 4.05 -6.78
C LYS A 96 3.49 3.20 -7.64
N ASN A 97 2.90 2.24 -8.34
CA ASN A 97 3.55 1.51 -9.42
C ASN A 97 2.65 1.61 -10.66
N ASN A 98 3.15 2.24 -11.73
CA ASN A 98 2.35 2.58 -12.92
C ASN A 98 1.04 3.29 -12.54
N ASP A 99 -0.12 2.80 -12.98
CA ASP A 99 -1.43 3.39 -12.65
C ASP A 99 -2.09 2.80 -11.39
N THR A 100 -1.36 2.01 -10.60
CA THR A 100 -1.85 1.42 -9.35
C THR A 100 -1.28 2.19 -8.16
N HIS A 101 -2.18 2.61 -7.26
CA HIS A 101 -1.81 3.17 -5.97
C HIS A 101 -2.03 2.15 -4.88
N VAL A 102 -1.16 2.16 -3.89
CA VAL A 102 -1.28 1.34 -2.68
C VAL A 102 -1.13 2.27 -1.50
N GLU A 103 -2.08 2.24 -0.59
CA GLU A 103 -2.06 2.99 0.65
C GLU A 103 -1.79 2.02 1.80
N ILE A 104 -0.76 2.32 2.58
CA ILE A 104 -0.48 1.62 3.84
C ILE A 104 -1.00 2.53 4.95
N CYS A 105 -2.00 2.08 5.68
CA CYS A 105 -2.63 2.80 6.78
C CYS A 105 -2.04 2.33 8.12
N PHE A 106 -1.75 3.27 9.02
CA PHE A 106 -1.21 2.97 10.34
C PHE A 106 -2.16 3.40 11.45
N ASP A 107 -2.41 2.52 12.41
CA ASP A 107 -3.15 2.85 13.63
C ASP A 107 -2.66 2.00 14.82
N ARG A 108 -1.98 2.63 15.77
CA ARG A 108 -1.49 1.96 16.99
C ARG A 108 -2.58 1.49 17.92
N GLN A 109 -3.78 2.04 17.81
CA GLN A 109 -4.93 1.68 18.64
C GLN A 109 -5.95 0.84 17.86
N GLY A 110 -5.69 0.59 16.58
CA GLY A 110 -6.54 -0.16 15.68
C GLY A 110 -6.53 -1.66 15.97
N GLN A 111 -7.52 -2.36 15.42
CA GLN A 111 -7.68 -3.80 15.65
C GLN A 111 -6.48 -4.57 15.10
N MET A 112 -5.92 -4.08 14.00
CA MET A 112 -4.83 -4.70 13.29
C MET A 112 -3.47 -4.16 13.70
N GLY A 113 -3.33 -2.84 13.77
CA GLY A 113 -2.06 -2.19 14.07
C GLY A 113 -1.56 -2.39 15.50
N THR A 114 -2.41 -2.84 16.43
CA THR A 114 -1.97 -3.29 17.77
C THR A 114 -1.21 -4.62 17.74
N THR A 115 -1.47 -5.45 16.73
CA THR A 115 -0.83 -6.77 16.57
C THR A 115 0.33 -6.75 15.57
N ASP A 116 0.38 -5.73 14.71
CA ASP A 116 1.45 -5.54 13.73
C ASP A 116 2.61 -4.73 14.30
N GLN A 117 3.84 -5.18 14.05
CA GLN A 117 5.05 -4.52 14.56
C GLN A 117 5.24 -3.10 14.00
N ALA A 118 4.86 -2.86 12.74
CA ALA A 118 4.90 -1.54 12.10
C ALA A 118 3.62 -0.73 12.30
N ASN A 119 2.69 -1.25 13.11
CA ASN A 119 1.37 -0.67 13.36
C ASN A 119 0.50 -0.54 12.11
N ILE A 120 0.66 -1.43 11.13
CA ILE A 120 -0.18 -1.47 9.94
C ILE A 120 -1.60 -1.88 10.34
N GLU A 121 -2.55 -0.99 10.10
CA GLU A 121 -3.98 -1.25 10.27
C GLU A 121 -4.58 -1.81 8.98
N ASP A 122 -4.18 -1.28 7.82
CA ASP A 122 -4.68 -1.73 6.53
C ASP A 122 -3.65 -1.53 5.41
N ILE A 123 -3.76 -2.34 4.36
CA ILE A 123 -3.09 -2.12 3.08
C ILE A 123 -4.17 -2.11 2.01
N GLN A 124 -4.41 -0.96 1.40
CA GLN A 124 -5.47 -0.78 0.41
C GLN A 124 -4.88 -0.60 -0.99
N VAL A 125 -5.43 -1.27 -1.99
CA VAL A 125 -5.03 -1.14 -3.39
C VAL A 125 -6.11 -0.37 -4.15
N ALA A 126 -5.69 0.68 -4.85
CA ALA A 126 -6.54 1.42 -5.77
C ALA A 126 -6.49 0.79 -7.16
N ILE A 127 -7.63 0.27 -7.62
CA ILE A 127 -7.78 -0.28 -8.96
C ILE A 127 -8.65 0.63 -9.83
N PRO A 128 -8.40 0.70 -11.15
CA PRO A 128 -9.31 1.37 -12.07
C PRO A 128 -10.69 0.72 -12.05
N ILE A 129 -11.74 1.54 -12.11
CA ILE A 129 -13.12 1.04 -12.20
C ILE A 129 -13.41 0.68 -13.65
N LYS A 130 -13.85 -0.56 -13.89
CA LYS A 130 -14.26 -1.00 -15.22
C LYS A 130 -15.39 -0.11 -15.74
N ASN A 131 -15.28 0.33 -16.99
CA ASN A 131 -16.24 1.18 -17.70
C ASN A 131 -16.38 2.63 -17.15
N LEU A 132 -15.48 3.09 -16.28
CA LEU A 132 -15.33 4.51 -15.96
C LEU A 132 -14.02 5.05 -16.58
N PRO A 133 -14.00 6.29 -17.08
CA PRO A 133 -12.75 6.92 -17.47
C PRO A 133 -11.86 7.10 -16.24
N THR A 134 -10.54 7.00 -16.40
CA THR A 134 -9.61 7.58 -15.43
C THR A 134 -10.00 9.05 -15.21
N PRO A 135 -10.04 9.55 -13.96
CA PRO A 135 -9.19 9.14 -12.83
C PRO A 135 -9.88 8.31 -11.72
N TYR A 136 -11.14 7.88 -11.88
CA TYR A 136 -11.87 7.22 -10.78
C TYR A 136 -11.28 5.85 -10.42
N LYS A 137 -10.99 5.66 -9.13
CA LYS A 137 -10.46 4.40 -8.60
C LYS A 137 -11.33 3.84 -7.49
N GLN A 138 -11.33 2.51 -7.40
CA GLN A 138 -11.91 1.79 -6.28
C GLN A 138 -10.79 1.31 -5.36
N TRP A 139 -10.91 1.58 -4.07
CA TRP A 139 -9.99 1.07 -3.06
C TRP A 139 -10.49 -0.25 -2.50
N ILE A 140 -9.59 -1.22 -2.42
CA ILE A 140 -9.86 -2.56 -1.89
C ILE A 140 -8.86 -2.83 -0.77
N SER A 141 -9.36 -3.14 0.43
CA SER A 141 -8.53 -3.58 1.55
C SER A 141 -7.98 -4.99 1.30
N LEU A 142 -6.70 -5.17 1.60
CA LEU A 142 -6.00 -6.45 1.63
C LEU A 142 -5.89 -7.04 3.03
N ILE A 143 -6.59 -6.52 4.03
CA ILE A 143 -6.54 -7.07 5.41
C ILE A 143 -7.96 -7.30 5.93
N HIS A 144 -8.83 -6.30 5.80
CA HIS A 144 -10.20 -6.34 6.28
C HIS A 144 -11.14 -7.07 5.31
N THR A 145 -11.90 -8.06 5.80
CA THR A 145 -12.98 -8.70 5.03
C THR A 145 -14.27 -7.92 5.11
N GLY A 146 -15.00 -7.86 3.99
CA GLY A 146 -16.35 -7.30 3.95
C GLY A 146 -16.38 -5.77 3.97
N CYS A 147 -15.22 -5.11 3.96
CA CYS A 147 -15.15 -3.68 3.70
C CYS A 147 -15.78 -3.40 2.34
N GLN A 148 -16.84 -2.60 2.37
CA GLN A 148 -17.36 -2.01 1.14
C GLN A 148 -16.28 -1.11 0.55
N PRO A 149 -16.23 -0.98 -0.78
CA PRO A 149 -15.38 0.02 -1.40
C PRO A 149 -15.58 1.38 -0.72
N THR A 150 -14.48 2.11 -0.51
CA THR A 150 -14.55 3.41 0.16
C THR A 150 -15.35 4.38 -0.70
N GLU A 151 -16.55 4.77 -0.26
CA GLU A 151 -17.42 5.72 -0.96
C GLU A 151 -16.97 7.18 -0.74
N GLY A 152 -17.09 8.02 -1.76
CA GLY A 152 -16.85 9.46 -1.65
C GLY A 152 -16.20 10.08 -2.89
N ASN A 153 -15.97 11.40 -2.85
CA ASN A 153 -15.47 12.11 -4.03
C ASN A 153 -13.95 11.95 -4.24
N CYS A 154 -13.13 12.03 -3.18
CA CYS A 154 -11.67 11.93 -3.24
C CYS A 154 -11.07 11.46 -1.91
N LYS A 155 -9.96 10.69 -1.96
CA LYS A 155 -8.99 10.63 -0.86
C LYS A 155 -7.94 11.71 -1.07
N VAL A 156 -7.58 12.43 -0.01
CA VAL A 156 -6.61 13.54 -0.07
C VAL A 156 -5.40 13.19 0.78
N PHE A 157 -4.23 13.40 0.21
CA PHE A 157 -2.92 13.17 0.81
C PHE A 157 -2.02 14.39 0.59
N THR A 158 -0.90 14.44 1.29
CA THR A 158 0.19 15.38 1.03
C THR A 158 1.25 14.67 0.19
N ALA A 159 1.53 15.17 -1.01
CA ALA A 159 2.60 14.65 -1.84
C ALA A 159 3.96 14.75 -1.12
N LYS A 160 4.93 13.93 -1.53
CA LYS A 160 6.27 13.94 -0.92
C LYS A 160 6.98 15.30 -1.00
N ASP A 161 6.64 16.13 -1.98
CA ASP A 161 7.14 17.51 -2.14
C ASP A 161 6.35 18.55 -1.33
N GLY A 162 5.29 18.14 -0.63
CA GLY A 162 4.43 19.00 0.17
C GLY A 162 3.19 19.54 -0.55
N SER A 163 3.03 19.27 -1.85
CA SER A 163 1.83 19.68 -2.60
C SER A 163 0.61 18.80 -2.30
N ASP A 164 -0.58 19.24 -2.71
CA ASP A 164 -1.80 18.44 -2.56
C ASP A 164 -1.78 17.23 -3.51
N TYR A 165 -2.14 16.07 -2.97
CA TYR A 165 -2.23 14.81 -3.72
C TYR A 165 -3.61 14.20 -3.56
N ALA A 166 -4.53 14.53 -4.47
CA ALA A 166 -5.89 14.01 -4.46
C ALA A 166 -6.07 12.83 -5.43
N LEU A 167 -6.67 11.75 -4.92
CA LEU A 167 -7.05 10.58 -5.71
C LEU A 167 -8.57 10.45 -5.73
N HIS A 168 -9.15 10.50 -6.93
CA HIS A 168 -10.59 10.41 -7.12
C HIS A 168 -11.09 9.01 -6.77
N GLN A 169 -12.10 8.94 -5.92
CA GLN A 169 -12.81 7.71 -5.57
C GLN A 169 -14.28 7.83 -5.98
N ARG A 170 -15.04 6.74 -5.84
CA ARG A 170 -16.49 6.74 -6.03
C ARG A 170 -17.12 6.33 -4.72
#